data_AF-A0A858RII2-F1
#
_entry.id   AF-A0A858RII2-F1
#
_cell.length_a   1.000
_cell.length_b   1.000
_cell.length_c   1.000
_cell.angle_alpha   90.00
_cell.angle_beta   90.00
_cell.angle_gamma   90.00
#
_symmetry.space_group_name_H-M   'P 1'
#
loop_
_entity.id
_entity.type
_entity.pdbx_description
1 polymer ?
#
loop_
_entity_poly.entity_id
_entity_poly.type
_entity_poly.pdbx_seq_one_letter_code
_entity_poly.pdbx_strand_id
1 'polypeptide(L)'
;MDLQGISKFLSLVLRHEPEKIGITLDENGWTDCQDLIEAANRHGKRFDHATLLRAVRENDKQRFALSEDGKRIRANQGHSVTVDLALNAQDPPERLYHGTVAKFVDAIQKHGLQKGERHHVHLSPQLVTATKVGERRGQPVILTIRALDMSAAGYPFYQSANGVWLADAVPPEFIEFPNSTPL
;
A
#
# COMPACT_ATOMS: atom_id res chain seq x y z
N MET A 1 -0.50 8.49 -24.98
CA MET A 1 0.47 7.74 -24.13
C MET A 1 0.16 6.26 -24.24
N ASP A 2 1.14 5.41 -23.98
CA ASP A 2 0.90 3.97 -23.80
C ASP A 2 0.32 3.66 -22.40
N LEU A 3 -0.18 2.43 -22.20
CA LEU A 3 -0.80 2.02 -20.94
C LEU A 3 0.18 2.05 -19.75
N GLN A 4 1.46 1.76 -20.00
CA GLN A 4 2.48 1.78 -18.96
C GLN A 4 2.77 3.21 -18.50
N GLY A 5 2.87 4.16 -19.44
CA GLY A 5 3.00 5.59 -19.14
C GLY A 5 1.80 6.13 -18.37
N ILE A 6 0.58 5.70 -18.73
CA ILE A 6 -0.63 6.05 -18.00
C ILE A 6 -0.60 5.49 -16.58
N SER A 7 -0.27 4.21 -16.39
CA SER A 7 -0.19 3.63 -15.03
C SER A 7 0.85 4.34 -14.15
N LYS A 8 1.99 4.74 -14.71
CA LYS A 8 3.01 5.50 -13.97
C LYS A 8 2.49 6.89 -13.59
N PHE A 9 1.83 7.56 -14.53
CA PHE A 9 1.22 8.87 -14.29
C PHE A 9 0.11 8.81 -13.23
N LEU A 10 -0.83 7.86 -13.35
CA LEU A 10 -1.88 7.64 -12.37
C LEU A 10 -1.31 7.33 -10.98
N SER A 11 -0.24 6.54 -10.90
CA SER A 11 0.43 6.28 -9.62
C SER A 11 1.02 7.55 -9.00
N LEU A 12 1.48 8.51 -9.82
CA LEU A 12 1.98 9.79 -9.32
C LEU A 12 0.84 10.64 -8.76
N VAL A 13 -0.18 10.92 -9.57
CA VAL A 13 -1.22 11.89 -9.20
C VAL A 13 -2.23 11.34 -8.19
N LEU A 14 -2.48 10.02 -8.18
CA LEU A 14 -3.40 9.40 -7.22
C LEU A 14 -2.73 9.03 -5.89
N ARG A 15 -1.40 9.18 -5.74
CA ARG A 15 -0.69 8.79 -4.50
C ARG A 15 0.17 9.88 -3.90
N HIS A 16 0.73 10.74 -4.74
CA HIS A 16 1.84 11.61 -4.34
C HIS A 16 1.56 13.08 -4.63
N GLU A 17 1.07 13.40 -5.84
CA GLU A 17 0.97 14.78 -6.31
C GLU A 17 -0.36 15.05 -7.05
N PRO A 18 -1.54 14.92 -6.41
CA PRO A 18 -2.82 15.26 -7.03
C PRO A 18 -2.90 16.73 -7.48
N GLU A 19 -2.28 17.63 -6.72
CA GLU A 19 -2.18 19.07 -7.02
C GLU A 19 -1.41 19.37 -8.31
N LYS A 20 -0.54 18.47 -8.78
CA LYS A 20 0.24 18.63 -10.02
C LYS A 20 -0.63 18.88 -11.25
N ILE A 21 -1.83 18.30 -11.25
CA ILE A 21 -2.83 18.49 -12.30
C ILE A 21 -4.09 19.18 -11.78
N GLY A 22 -4.10 19.63 -10.53
CA GLY A 22 -5.23 20.30 -9.90
C GLY A 22 -6.42 19.40 -9.62
N ILE A 23 -6.20 18.10 -9.39
CA ILE A 23 -7.26 17.22 -8.87
C ILE A 23 -7.24 17.22 -7.35
N THR A 24 -8.39 16.94 -6.74
CA THR A 24 -8.49 16.69 -5.30
C THR A 24 -8.87 15.24 -5.11
N LEU A 25 -8.20 14.59 -4.16
CA LEU A 25 -8.62 13.28 -3.66
C LEU A 25 -9.48 13.52 -2.42
N ASP A 26 -10.61 12.81 -2.32
CA ASP A 26 -11.34 12.80 -1.06
C ASP A 26 -10.57 12.06 0.04
N GLU A 27 -11.12 12.05 1.24
CA GLU A 27 -10.51 11.39 2.40
C GLU A 27 -10.14 9.93 2.09
N ASN A 28 -10.89 9.25 1.21
CA ASN A 28 -10.71 7.85 0.83
C ASN A 28 -9.83 7.64 -0.42
N GLY A 29 -9.27 8.72 -0.96
CA GLY A 29 -8.34 8.71 -2.09
C GLY A 29 -9.04 8.73 -3.44
N TRP A 30 -10.37 8.87 -3.45
CA TRP A 30 -11.15 8.89 -4.67
C TRP A 30 -11.14 10.25 -5.32
N THR A 31 -11.14 10.24 -6.64
CA THR A 31 -11.40 11.41 -7.48
C THR A 31 -12.31 11.01 -8.63
N ASP A 32 -13.00 11.98 -9.23
CA ASP A 32 -13.84 11.74 -10.39
C ASP A 32 -12.98 11.42 -11.63
N CYS A 33 -13.37 10.39 -12.37
CA CYS A 33 -12.66 9.94 -13.56
C CYS A 33 -12.65 11.03 -14.65
N GLN A 34 -13.76 11.75 -14.84
CA GLN A 34 -13.86 12.82 -15.82
C GLN A 34 -12.96 14.00 -15.40
N ASP A 35 -13.02 14.43 -14.15
CA ASP A 35 -12.15 15.50 -13.64
C ASP A 35 -10.66 15.16 -13.82
N LEU A 36 -10.27 13.92 -13.49
CA LEU A 36 -8.92 13.40 -13.70
C LEU A 36 -8.51 13.44 -15.17
N ILE A 37 -9.37 12.98 -16.08
CA ILE A 37 -9.11 12.96 -17.53
C ILE A 37 -8.97 14.37 -18.06
N GLU A 38 -9.87 15.27 -17.70
CA GLU A 38 -9.85 16.67 -18.13
C GLU A 38 -8.59 17.39 -17.62
N ALA A 39 -8.27 17.22 -16.34
CA ALA A 39 -7.05 17.74 -15.73
C ALA A 39 -5.78 17.20 -16.42
N ALA A 40 -5.69 15.90 -16.64
CA ALA A 40 -4.58 15.29 -17.35
C ALA A 40 -4.45 15.84 -18.78
N ASN A 41 -5.57 15.97 -19.49
CA ASN A 41 -5.61 16.51 -20.84
C ASN A 41 -5.14 17.97 -20.92
N ARG A 42 -5.48 18.81 -19.93
CA ARG A 42 -4.97 20.18 -19.81
C ARG A 42 -3.45 20.23 -19.61
N HIS A 43 -2.90 19.25 -18.90
CA HIS A 43 -1.46 19.11 -18.63
C HIS A 43 -0.70 18.27 -19.69
N GLY A 44 -1.29 18.08 -20.89
CA GLY A 44 -0.64 17.38 -22.01
C GLY A 44 -0.56 15.86 -21.87
N LYS A 45 -1.22 15.29 -20.86
CA LYS A 45 -1.30 13.85 -20.59
C LYS A 45 -2.56 13.27 -21.21
N ARG A 46 -2.56 13.12 -22.55
CA ARG A 46 -3.76 12.74 -23.29
C ARG A 46 -4.15 11.26 -23.19
N PHE A 47 -5.36 11.01 -22.68
CA PHE A 47 -6.08 9.74 -22.70
C PHE A 47 -7.58 9.97 -22.50
N ASP A 48 -8.41 8.98 -22.85
CA ASP A 48 -9.86 9.02 -22.69
C ASP A 48 -10.34 8.03 -21.63
N HIS A 49 -11.65 8.00 -21.39
CA HIS A 49 -12.26 7.11 -20.40
C HIS A 49 -12.03 5.63 -20.73
N ALA A 50 -12.14 5.24 -22.01
CA ALA A 50 -11.90 3.87 -22.44
C ALA A 50 -10.46 3.42 -22.11
N THR A 51 -9.49 4.30 -22.36
CA THR A 51 -8.07 4.07 -22.07
C THR A 51 -7.81 4.02 -20.55
N LEU A 52 -8.46 4.87 -19.75
CA LEU A 52 -8.38 4.81 -18.29
C LEU A 52 -8.86 3.46 -17.77
N LEU A 53 -10.04 3.01 -18.20
CA LEU A 53 -10.60 1.71 -17.80
C LEU A 53 -9.69 0.54 -18.17
N ARG A 54 -9.08 0.60 -19.36
CA ARG A 54 -8.09 -0.40 -19.79
C ARG A 54 -6.84 -0.36 -18.92
N ALA A 55 -6.31 0.82 -18.62
CA ALA A 55 -5.12 0.96 -17.77
C ALA A 55 -5.35 0.44 -16.33
N VAL A 56 -6.59 0.49 -15.84
CA VAL A 56 -6.99 -0.12 -14.56
C VAL A 56 -7.11 -1.64 -14.69
N ARG A 57 -7.84 -2.14 -15.69
CA ARG A 57 -8.10 -3.59 -15.90
C ARG A 57 -6.85 -4.40 -16.25
N GLU A 58 -6.02 -3.86 -17.14
CA GLU A 58 -4.77 -4.50 -17.60
C GLU A 58 -3.62 -4.28 -16.60
N ASN A 59 -3.90 -3.75 -15.40
CA ASN A 59 -2.91 -3.59 -14.36
C ASN A 59 -2.74 -4.89 -13.56
N ASP A 60 -1.73 -5.70 -13.92
CA ASP A 60 -1.43 -6.96 -13.22
C ASP A 60 -1.23 -6.81 -11.69
N LYS A 61 -0.90 -5.60 -11.25
CA LYS A 61 -0.62 -5.29 -9.84
C LYS A 61 -1.83 -4.73 -9.10
N GLN A 62 -3.00 -4.64 -9.75
CA GLN A 62 -4.24 -4.08 -9.21
C GLN A 62 -3.96 -2.79 -8.43
N ARG A 63 -3.24 -1.85 -9.06
CA ARG A 63 -2.78 -0.63 -8.38
C ARG A 63 -3.89 0.39 -8.12
N PHE A 64 -5.00 0.27 -8.85
CA PHE A 64 -6.11 1.21 -8.86
C PHE A 64 -7.41 0.46 -8.68
N ALA A 65 -8.40 1.14 -8.10
CA ALA A 65 -9.79 0.69 -8.06
C ALA A 65 -10.68 1.72 -8.74
N LEU A 66 -11.76 1.22 -9.34
CA LEU A 66 -12.89 2.03 -9.79
C LEU A 66 -14.05 1.84 -8.81
N SER A 67 -14.87 2.88 -8.64
CA SER A 67 -16.14 2.75 -7.93
C SER A 67 -17.07 1.79 -8.67
N GLU A 68 -18.11 1.30 -7.99
CA GLU A 68 -19.07 0.35 -8.56
C GLU A 68 -19.77 0.88 -9.82
N ASP A 69 -20.04 2.20 -9.86
CA ASP A 69 -20.58 2.89 -11.03
C ASP A 69 -19.52 3.30 -12.07
N GLY A 70 -18.24 3.01 -11.82
CA GLY A 70 -17.10 3.31 -12.69
C GLY A 70 -16.73 4.78 -12.80
N LYS A 71 -17.36 5.68 -12.03
CA LYS A 71 -17.18 7.14 -12.15
C LYS A 71 -16.01 7.68 -11.35
N ARG A 72 -15.57 6.97 -10.32
CA ARG A 72 -14.49 7.39 -9.45
C ARG A 72 -13.34 6.42 -9.53
N ILE A 73 -12.13 6.94 -9.35
CA ILE A 73 -10.89 6.16 -9.31
C ILE A 73 -10.06 6.53 -8.09
N ARG A 74 -9.39 5.54 -7.51
CA ARG A 74 -8.36 5.75 -6.49
C ARG A 74 -7.17 4.81 -6.68
N ALA A 75 -6.05 5.13 -6.04
CA ALA A 75 -5.01 4.13 -5.83
C ALA A 75 -5.40 3.19 -4.68
N ASN A 76 -5.09 1.91 -4.82
CA ASN A 76 -5.38 0.94 -3.76
C ASN A 76 -4.44 1.05 -2.56
N GLN A 77 -3.21 1.53 -2.80
CA GLN A 77 -2.15 1.62 -1.80
C GLN A 77 -1.05 2.62 -2.19
N GLY A 78 -0.22 2.98 -1.21
CA GLY A 78 1.04 3.70 -1.43
C GLY A 78 0.91 5.21 -1.49
N HIS A 79 -0.14 5.77 -0.90
CA HIS A 79 -0.28 7.22 -0.71
C HIS A 79 0.85 7.76 0.17
N SER A 80 1.37 8.92 -0.20
CA SER A 80 2.16 9.80 0.67
C SER A 80 1.37 11.06 1.06
N VAL A 81 0.23 11.29 0.41
CA VAL A 81 -0.75 12.32 0.80
C VAL A 81 -1.73 11.75 1.82
N THR A 82 -2.16 12.56 2.79
CA THR A 82 -3.10 12.14 3.84
C THR A 82 -4.43 11.70 3.22
N VAL A 83 -4.65 10.39 3.22
CA VAL A 83 -5.88 9.73 2.76
C VAL A 83 -6.31 8.80 3.89
N ASP A 84 -7.41 9.12 4.55
CA ASP A 84 -8.15 8.21 5.41
C ASP A 84 -8.95 7.23 4.54
N LEU A 85 -8.33 6.09 4.21
CA LEU A 85 -8.91 5.03 3.38
C LEU A 85 -10.20 4.41 3.96
N ALA A 86 -10.72 4.94 5.08
CA ALA A 86 -11.86 4.45 5.86
C ALA A 86 -11.82 2.93 6.02
N LEU A 87 -10.62 2.41 6.30
CA LEU A 87 -10.46 1.00 6.52
C LEU A 87 -11.09 0.70 7.87
N ASN A 88 -12.16 -0.08 7.86
CA ASN A 88 -12.70 -0.64 9.09
C ASN A 88 -11.66 -1.59 9.67
N ALA A 89 -11.50 -1.55 11.00
CA ALA A 89 -10.67 -2.52 11.68
C ALA A 89 -11.19 -3.94 11.39
N GLN A 90 -10.28 -4.86 11.12
CA GLN A 90 -10.57 -6.26 10.81
C GLN A 90 -9.74 -7.16 11.70
N ASP A 91 -10.31 -8.32 12.07
CA ASP A 91 -9.57 -9.35 12.78
C ASP A 91 -8.49 -9.95 11.86
N PRO A 92 -7.20 -9.86 12.24
CA PRO A 92 -6.13 -10.40 11.43
C PRO A 92 -6.09 -11.94 11.51
N PRO A 93 -5.40 -12.60 10.56
CA PRO A 93 -5.00 -13.98 10.74
C PRO A 93 -4.05 -14.14 11.94
N GLU A 94 -3.80 -15.38 12.38
CA GLU A 94 -2.87 -15.67 13.50
C GLU A 94 -1.50 -15.01 13.26
N ARG A 95 -1.00 -15.10 12.03
CA ARG A 95 0.32 -14.63 11.64
C ARG A 95 0.28 -13.79 10.39
N LEU A 96 1.09 -12.73 10.41
CA LEU A 96 1.43 -11.92 9.25
C LEU A 96 2.96 -11.82 9.12
N TYR A 97 3.44 -11.38 7.97
CA TYR A 97 4.87 -11.36 7.66
C TYR A 97 5.33 -9.99 7.18
N HIS A 98 6.54 -9.60 7.60
CA HIS A 98 7.20 -8.40 7.13
C HIS A 98 8.60 -8.72 6.61
N GLY A 99 8.88 -8.34 5.36
CA GLY A 99 10.20 -8.46 4.76
C GLY A 99 11.02 -7.20 4.98
N THR A 100 12.17 -7.33 5.66
CA THR A 100 13.14 -6.27 5.88
C THR A 100 14.55 -6.74 5.47
N VAL A 101 15.60 -6.00 5.85
CA VAL A 101 17.00 -6.36 5.62
C VAL A 101 17.80 -6.22 6.92
N ALA A 102 18.92 -6.95 7.03
CA ALA A 102 19.71 -7.09 8.25
C ALA A 102 20.01 -5.76 8.97
N LYS A 103 20.36 -4.70 8.22
CA LYS A 103 20.68 -3.39 8.79
C LYS A 103 19.56 -2.72 9.60
N PHE A 104 18.31 -3.16 9.45
CA PHE A 104 17.17 -2.62 10.19
C PHE A 104 16.77 -3.49 11.39
N VAL A 105 17.32 -4.70 11.52
CA VAL A 105 16.89 -5.67 12.54
C VAL A 105 17.10 -5.11 13.95
N ASP A 106 18.27 -4.57 14.25
CA ASP A 106 18.58 -4.03 15.59
C ASP A 106 17.63 -2.90 16.00
N ALA A 107 17.27 -2.03 15.05
CA ALA A 107 16.33 -0.94 15.30
C ALA A 107 14.91 -1.49 15.54
N ILE A 108 14.50 -2.50 14.77
CA ILE A 108 13.17 -3.14 14.89
C ILE A 108 13.09 -3.93 16.21
N GLN A 109 14.17 -4.56 16.67
CA GLN A 109 14.22 -5.21 17.98
C GLN A 109 14.01 -4.22 19.13
N LYS A 110 14.52 -2.98 19.00
CA LYS A 110 14.40 -1.96 20.04
C LYS A 110 13.07 -1.20 20.01
N HIS A 111 12.53 -0.95 18.83
CA HIS A 111 11.45 0.03 18.63
C HIS A 111 10.21 -0.54 17.89
N GLY A 112 10.27 -1.80 17.48
CA GLY A 112 9.22 -2.44 16.71
C GLY A 112 9.24 -2.01 15.24
N LEU A 113 8.20 -2.41 14.50
CA LEU A 113 7.99 -1.88 13.15
C LEU A 113 7.26 -0.55 13.22
N GLN A 114 7.84 0.46 12.58
CA GLN A 114 7.29 1.79 12.45
C GLN A 114 6.92 2.04 10.99
N LYS A 115 5.87 2.83 10.75
CA LYS A 115 5.40 3.18 9.40
C LYS A 115 6.40 3.97 8.55
N GLY A 116 7.40 4.61 9.18
CA GLY A 116 8.39 5.44 8.50
C GLY A 116 7.72 6.62 7.80
N GLU A 117 8.06 6.85 6.53
CA GLU A 117 7.42 7.88 5.68
C GLU A 117 6.04 7.46 5.14
N ARG A 118 5.55 6.26 5.47
CA ARG A 118 4.23 5.76 5.03
C ARG A 118 3.18 6.03 6.10
N HIS A 119 1.91 5.91 5.71
CA HIS A 119 0.79 6.03 6.66
C HIS A 119 0.65 4.84 7.61
N HIS A 120 1.06 3.63 7.20
CA HIS A 120 0.94 2.40 7.99
C HIS A 120 2.11 1.44 7.75
N VAL A 121 2.39 0.58 8.73
CA VAL A 121 3.19 -0.63 8.55
C VAL A 121 2.44 -1.57 7.60
N HIS A 122 3.15 -2.08 6.59
CA HIS A 122 2.58 -3.04 5.63
C HIS A 122 3.02 -4.45 5.97
N LEU A 123 2.04 -5.35 6.03
CA LEU A 123 2.18 -6.74 6.41
C LEU A 123 1.58 -7.63 5.32
N SER A 124 2.19 -8.80 5.11
CA SER A 124 1.76 -9.78 4.12
C SER A 124 1.16 -11.01 4.80
N PRO A 125 0.05 -11.56 4.30
CA PRO A 125 -0.47 -12.83 4.79
C PRO A 125 0.34 -14.04 4.29
N GLN A 126 1.17 -13.87 3.26
CA GLN A 126 2.02 -14.93 2.72
C GLN A 126 3.51 -14.60 2.87
N LEU A 127 4.28 -15.59 3.35
CA LEU A 127 5.73 -15.53 3.49
C LEU A 127 6.41 -15.16 2.17
N VAL A 128 6.02 -15.81 1.06
CA VAL A 128 6.57 -15.57 -0.28
C VAL A 128 6.42 -14.11 -0.71
N THR A 129 5.30 -13.46 -0.36
CA THR A 129 5.07 -12.05 -0.66
C THR A 129 6.00 -11.15 0.16
N ALA A 130 6.14 -11.43 1.46
CA ALA A 130 7.07 -10.70 2.32
C ALA A 130 8.52 -10.83 1.85
N THR A 131 8.95 -12.03 1.44
CA THR A 131 10.28 -12.28 0.89
C THR A 131 10.54 -11.43 -0.35
N LYS A 132 9.66 -11.47 -1.34
CA LYS A 132 9.77 -10.64 -2.56
C LYS A 132 9.78 -9.14 -2.29
N VAL A 133 9.16 -8.68 -1.20
CA VAL A 133 9.19 -7.27 -0.78
C VAL A 133 10.53 -6.93 -0.15
N GLY A 134 11.07 -7.79 0.73
CA GLY A 134 12.38 -7.61 1.36
C GLY A 134 13.53 -7.62 0.35
N GLU A 135 13.49 -8.53 -0.64
CA GLU A 135 14.50 -8.70 -1.70
C GLU A 135 14.81 -7.40 -2.46
N ARG A 136 13.83 -6.49 -2.55
CA ARG A 136 14.00 -5.20 -3.24
C ARG A 136 15.06 -4.30 -2.59
N ARG A 137 15.44 -4.58 -1.35
CA ARG A 137 16.40 -3.80 -0.57
C ARG A 137 17.71 -4.55 -0.28
N GLY A 138 17.83 -5.80 -0.72
CA GLY A 138 18.96 -6.70 -0.43
C GLY A 138 18.50 -8.07 0.04
N GLN A 139 19.39 -8.85 0.67
CA GLN A 139 19.04 -10.15 1.24
C GLN A 139 17.93 -10.01 2.31
N PRO A 140 16.76 -10.65 2.12
CA PRO A 140 15.61 -10.42 2.98
C PRO A 140 15.79 -11.11 4.34
N VAL A 141 15.40 -10.39 5.40
CA VAL A 141 15.12 -10.95 6.72
C VAL A 141 13.61 -10.93 6.89
N ILE A 142 13.02 -12.08 7.19
CA ILE A 142 11.56 -12.20 7.35
C ILE A 142 11.20 -12.21 8.82
N LEU A 143 10.35 -11.27 9.21
CA LEU A 143 9.79 -11.18 10.55
C LEU A 143 8.39 -11.76 10.54
N THR A 144 8.07 -12.58 11.55
CA THR A 144 6.72 -13.10 11.77
C THR A 144 6.05 -12.28 12.84
N ILE A 145 4.84 -11.81 12.56
CA ILE A 145 4.05 -10.97 13.47
C ILE A 145 2.94 -11.84 14.07
N ARG A 146 2.88 -11.91 15.40
CA ARG A 146 1.78 -12.55 16.16
C ARG A 146 0.54 -11.65 16.12
N ALA A 147 -0.07 -11.55 14.95
CA ALA A 147 -1.06 -10.53 14.63
C ALA A 147 -2.37 -10.73 15.42
N LEU A 148 -2.82 -11.96 15.65
CA LEU A 148 -3.99 -12.23 16.46
C LEU A 148 -3.77 -11.84 17.93
N ASP A 149 -2.62 -12.19 18.52
CA ASP A 149 -2.27 -11.79 19.89
C ASP A 149 -2.20 -10.27 20.03
N MET A 150 -1.63 -9.59 19.03
CA MET A 150 -1.55 -8.14 18.98
C MET A 150 -2.94 -7.50 18.86
N SER A 151 -3.84 -8.06 18.05
CA SER A 151 -5.24 -7.61 17.96
C SER A 151 -5.97 -7.77 19.30
N ALA A 152 -5.80 -8.93 19.95
CA ALA A 152 -6.38 -9.21 21.27
C ALA A 152 -5.85 -8.25 22.37
N ALA A 153 -4.64 -7.70 22.19
CA ALA A 153 -4.07 -6.67 23.05
C ALA A 153 -4.58 -5.24 22.74
N GLY A 154 -5.50 -5.08 21.79
CA GLY A 154 -6.16 -3.80 21.48
C GLY A 154 -5.54 -2.99 20.35
N TYR A 155 -4.59 -3.55 19.59
CA TYR A 155 -4.00 -2.88 18.44
C TYR A 155 -4.81 -3.16 17.17
N PRO A 156 -5.36 -2.13 16.49
CA PRO A 156 -6.20 -2.33 15.33
C PRO A 156 -5.38 -2.77 14.10
N PHE A 157 -5.97 -3.67 13.33
CA PHE A 157 -5.50 -4.05 12.01
C PHE A 157 -6.50 -3.65 10.96
N TYR A 158 -6.00 -3.36 9.77
CA TYR A 158 -6.80 -2.98 8.62
C TYR A 158 -6.38 -3.81 7.43
N GLN A 159 -7.29 -4.05 6.50
CA GLN A 159 -6.97 -4.71 5.24
C GLN A 159 -7.37 -3.82 4.08
N SER A 160 -6.43 -3.55 3.17
CA SER A 160 -6.76 -2.83 1.94
C SER A 160 -7.52 -3.71 0.96
N ALA A 161 -8.13 -3.06 -0.03
CA ALA A 161 -8.88 -3.74 -1.10
C ALA A 161 -8.06 -4.80 -1.86
N ASN A 162 -6.73 -4.72 -1.87
CA ASN A 162 -5.83 -5.70 -2.50
C ASN A 162 -5.21 -6.70 -1.51
N GLY A 163 -5.79 -6.85 -0.32
CA GLY A 163 -5.41 -7.91 0.64
C GLY A 163 -4.13 -7.64 1.43
N VAL A 164 -3.56 -6.44 1.35
CA VAL A 164 -2.42 -6.04 2.18
C VAL A 164 -2.92 -5.67 3.57
N TRP A 165 -2.28 -6.24 4.59
CA TRP A 165 -2.59 -5.93 5.98
C TRP A 165 -1.81 -4.70 6.44
N LEU A 166 -2.46 -3.87 7.24
CA LEU A 166 -1.96 -2.59 7.70
C LEU A 166 -2.12 -2.48 9.21
N ALA A 167 -1.11 -1.93 9.88
CA ALA A 167 -1.13 -1.57 11.29
C ALA A 167 -0.42 -0.22 11.47
N ASP A 168 -0.74 0.54 12.51
CA ASP A 168 -0.07 1.83 12.75
C ASP A 168 1.41 1.64 13.14
N ALA A 169 1.65 0.70 14.06
CA ALA A 169 2.97 0.21 14.45
C ALA A 169 2.87 -1.26 14.89
N VAL A 170 3.98 -1.98 14.96
CA VAL A 170 4.04 -3.34 15.54
C VAL A 170 5.05 -3.33 16.70
N PRO A 171 4.60 -3.43 17.96
CA PRO A 171 5.49 -3.49 19.11
C PRO A 171 6.44 -4.70 19.07
N PRO A 172 7.70 -4.59 19.56
CA PRO A 172 8.70 -5.65 19.51
C PRO A 172 8.23 -7.00 20.05
N GLU A 173 7.43 -7.00 21.11
CA GLU A 173 6.94 -8.20 21.79
C GLU A 173 6.05 -9.08 20.89
N PHE A 174 5.45 -8.52 19.84
CA PHE A 174 4.65 -9.27 18.87
C PHE A 174 5.46 -9.71 17.64
N ILE A 175 6.77 -9.45 17.61
CA ILE A 175 7.66 -9.77 16.50
C ILE A 175 8.52 -10.97 16.84
N GLU A 176 8.39 -12.03 16.05
CA GLU A 176 9.31 -13.15 16.03
C GLU A 176 10.39 -12.89 14.97
N PHE A 177 11.63 -12.74 15.44
CA PHE A 177 12.80 -12.62 14.57
C PHE A 177 13.25 -14.01 14.12
N PRO A 178 13.76 -14.16 12.89
CA PRO A 178 14.29 -15.45 12.46
C PRO A 178 15.46 -15.80 13.38
N ASN A 179 15.43 -17.00 13.96
CA ASN A 179 16.51 -17.50 14.79
C ASN A 179 17.81 -17.29 14.02
N SER A 180 18.74 -16.55 14.62
CA SER A 180 20.10 -16.45 14.12
C SER A 180 20.73 -17.83 14.29
N THR A 181 20.57 -18.69 13.30
CA THR A 181 21.51 -19.79 13.11
C THR A 181 22.57 -19.24 12.16
N PRO A 182 23.76 -18.88 12.66
CA PRO A 182 24.89 -18.69 11.76
C PRO A 182 25.18 -20.07 11.14
N LEU A 183 25.21 -20.12 9.81
CA LEU A 183 26.06 -21.08 9.10
C LEU A 183 27.40 -20.40 8.84
#